data_AF-A0A7C5WIS1-F1
#
_entry.id   AF-A0A7C5WIS1-F1
#
_cell.length_a   1.000
_cell.length_b   1.000
_cell.length_c   1.000
_cell.angle_alpha   90.00
_cell.angle_beta   90.00
_cell.angle_gamma   90.00
#
_symmetry.space_group_name_H-M   'P 1'
#
loop_
_entity.id
_entity.type
_entity.pdbx_description
1 polymer ?
#
loop_
_entity_poly.entity_id
_entity_poly.type
_entity_poly.pdbx_seq_one_letter_code
_entity_poly.pdbx_strand_id
1 'polypeptide(L)'
;MFRLPSQTQADEAGDTPQQTRVTNPDGSITLHAPTVRDLMRHILETIAADEKDLFTKQLLSSTTRAEFAERGIDPGEAFDMLKRRRQDLRRLFSAMPVGEFTPGVLMTPVARNVFRLSTEGDPTMPWTFMDVVYEKGEYRLRWFGR
;
A
#
# COMPACT_ATOMS: atom_id res chain seq x y z
N MET A 1 -23.67 -24.51 53.40
CA MET A 1 -23.90 -23.14 52.90
C MET A 1 -22.53 -22.55 52.58
N PHE A 2 -22.13 -22.50 51.30
CA PHE A 2 -21.16 -21.53 50.76
C PHE A 2 -21.23 -21.63 49.22
N ARG A 3 -21.90 -20.66 48.62
CA ARG A 3 -22.05 -20.47 47.17
C ARG A 3 -20.89 -19.59 46.73
N LEU A 4 -19.95 -20.12 45.97
CA LEU A 4 -18.96 -19.28 45.27
C LEU A 4 -19.63 -18.68 44.02
N PRO A 5 -19.53 -17.36 43.80
CA PRO A 5 -20.12 -16.72 42.64
C PRO A 5 -19.39 -17.12 41.35
N SER A 6 -20.21 -17.50 40.36
CA SER A 6 -19.83 -17.52 38.95
C SER A 6 -19.54 -16.09 38.45
N GLN A 7 -18.72 -16.04 37.39
CA GLN A 7 -18.38 -14.90 36.53
C GLN A 7 -17.20 -14.05 37.01
N THR A 8 -16.13 -14.06 36.22
CA THR A 8 -15.88 -12.98 35.26
C THR A 8 -15.10 -13.57 34.09
N GLN A 9 -15.79 -13.69 32.96
CA GLN A 9 -15.18 -13.90 31.66
C GLN A 9 -14.32 -12.65 31.42
N ALA A 10 -13.01 -12.81 31.48
CA ALA A 10 -12.08 -11.74 31.14
C ALA A 10 -12.33 -11.37 29.68
N ASP A 11 -12.64 -10.10 29.45
CA ASP A 11 -12.77 -9.51 28.14
C ASP A 11 -11.53 -9.86 27.30
N GLU A 12 -11.72 -10.76 26.34
CA GLU A 12 -10.82 -10.92 25.21
C GLU A 12 -10.96 -9.65 24.36
N ALA A 13 -10.18 -8.62 24.70
CA ALA A 13 -9.83 -7.58 23.75
C ALA A 13 -8.94 -8.22 22.67
N GLY A 14 -9.58 -9.01 21.81
CA GLY A 14 -9.00 -9.52 20.59
C GLY A 14 -8.65 -8.33 19.72
N ASP A 15 -7.36 -8.07 19.60
CA ASP A 15 -6.76 -7.27 18.53
C ASP A 15 -7.22 -7.89 17.20
N THR A 16 -8.38 -7.42 16.72
CA THR A 16 -8.91 -7.88 15.45
C THR A 16 -8.01 -7.21 14.41
N PRO A 17 -7.22 -7.97 13.62
CA PRO A 17 -6.39 -7.34 12.60
C PRO A 17 -7.32 -6.52 11.72
N GLN A 18 -7.13 -5.19 11.73
CA GLN A 18 -7.96 -4.30 10.92
C GLN A 18 -7.92 -4.81 9.50
N GLN A 19 -9.08 -5.24 9.00
CA GLN A 19 -9.17 -5.80 7.68
C GLN A 19 -8.90 -4.68 6.68
N THR A 20 -7.72 -4.69 6.07
CA THR A 20 -7.27 -3.63 5.17
C THR A 20 -7.92 -3.71 3.79
N ARG A 21 -8.66 -4.78 3.50
CA ARG A 21 -9.48 -4.95 2.30
C ARG A 21 -10.89 -5.35 2.73
N VAL A 22 -11.83 -4.44 2.58
CA VAL A 22 -13.22 -4.61 3.06
C VAL A 22 -14.16 -4.69 1.86
N THR A 23 -15.02 -5.71 1.85
CA THR A 23 -16.17 -5.75 0.94
C THR A 23 -17.35 -5.07 1.63
N ASN A 24 -17.81 -3.97 1.08
CA ASN A 24 -18.93 -3.20 1.60
C ASN A 24 -20.26 -3.94 1.35
N PRO A 25 -21.35 -3.59 2.07
CA PRO A 25 -22.67 -4.21 1.88
C PRO A 25 -23.24 -4.06 0.46
N ASP A 26 -22.80 -3.05 -0.29
CA ASP A 26 -23.19 -2.82 -1.68
C ASP A 26 -22.37 -3.63 -2.70
N GLY A 27 -21.43 -4.46 -2.23
CA GLY A 27 -20.52 -5.26 -3.05
C GLY A 27 -19.28 -4.52 -3.55
N SER A 28 -19.13 -3.23 -3.25
CA SER A 28 -17.90 -2.49 -3.56
C SER A 28 -16.75 -2.89 -2.63
N ILE A 29 -15.51 -2.74 -3.09
CA ILE A 29 -14.31 -3.09 -2.32
C ILE A 29 -13.59 -1.81 -1.93
N THR A 30 -13.21 -1.69 -0.65
CA THR A 30 -12.37 -0.62 -0.12
C THR A 30 -11.03 -1.17 0.33
N LEU A 31 -9.95 -0.55 -0.12
CA LEU A 31 -8.57 -0.84 0.27
C LEU A 31 -8.08 0.26 1.22
N HIS A 32 -7.90 -0.10 2.49
CA HIS A 32 -7.26 0.71 3.51
C HIS A 32 -5.75 0.43 3.52
N ALA A 33 -4.96 1.49 3.41
CA ALA A 33 -3.51 1.49 3.43
C ALA A 33 -2.98 2.49 4.48
N PRO A 34 -3.22 2.25 5.79
CA PRO A 34 -2.75 3.15 6.85
C PRO A 34 -1.23 3.12 7.01
N THR A 35 -0.57 2.07 6.51
CA THR A 35 0.89 1.93 6.47
C THR A 35 1.38 1.73 5.03
N VAL A 36 2.66 1.99 4.77
CA VAL A 36 3.21 1.75 3.42
C VAL A 36 3.28 0.26 3.12
N ARG A 37 3.48 -0.59 4.13
CA ARG A 37 3.36 -2.04 4.02
C ARG A 37 2.01 -2.48 3.45
N ASP A 38 0.91 -1.89 3.94
CA ASP A 38 -0.43 -2.22 3.47
C ASP A 38 -0.64 -1.79 2.01
N LEU A 39 -0.15 -0.59 1.66
CA LEU A 39 -0.14 -0.13 0.26
C LEU A 39 0.62 -1.11 -0.65
N MET A 40 1.83 -1.53 -0.27
CA MET A 40 2.62 -2.46 -1.06
C MET A 40 1.91 -3.80 -1.28
N ARG A 41 1.28 -4.35 -0.23
CA ARG A 41 0.48 -5.57 -0.33
C ARG A 41 -0.65 -5.40 -1.33
N HIS A 42 -1.44 -4.33 -1.19
CA HIS A 42 -2.57 -4.04 -2.09
C HIS A 42 -2.14 -3.86 -3.54
N ILE A 43 -0.98 -3.25 -3.80
CA ILE A 43 -0.43 -3.13 -5.15
C ILE A 43 -0.16 -4.52 -5.75
N LEU A 44 0.48 -5.43 -5.01
CA LEU A 44 0.75 -6.78 -5.50
C LEU A 44 -0.53 -7.59 -5.72
N GLU A 45 -1.49 -7.47 -4.80
CA GLU A 45 -2.78 -8.18 -4.87
C GLU A 45 -3.61 -7.71 -6.06
N THR A 46 -3.79 -6.40 -6.23
CA THR A 46 -4.54 -5.84 -7.36
C THR A 46 -3.91 -6.17 -8.70
N ILE A 47 -2.57 -6.19 -8.80
CA ILE A 47 -1.87 -6.65 -10.02
C ILE A 47 -2.10 -8.13 -10.27
N ALA A 48 -2.08 -8.97 -9.22
CA ALA A 48 -2.29 -10.40 -9.34
C ALA A 48 -3.73 -10.76 -9.72
N ALA A 49 -4.72 -10.02 -9.21
CA ALA A 49 -6.14 -10.20 -9.45
C ALA A 49 -6.67 -9.43 -10.68
N ASP A 50 -5.81 -8.72 -11.40
CA ASP A 50 -6.14 -7.89 -12.57
C ASP A 50 -7.15 -6.75 -12.28
N GLU A 51 -7.10 -6.18 -11.08
CA GLU A 51 -8.06 -5.19 -10.58
C GLU A 51 -7.64 -3.76 -10.93
N LYS A 52 -7.52 -3.48 -12.23
CA LYS A 52 -7.03 -2.19 -12.77
C LYS A 52 -7.79 -0.98 -12.24
N ASP A 53 -9.12 -1.07 -12.15
CA ASP A 53 -9.98 0.02 -11.71
C ASP A 53 -9.80 0.32 -10.21
N LEU A 54 -9.68 -0.72 -9.38
CA LEU A 54 -9.45 -0.61 -7.94
C LEU A 54 -8.09 0.02 -7.65
N PHE A 55 -7.04 -0.46 -8.34
CA PHE A 55 -5.70 0.11 -8.26
C PHE A 55 -5.71 1.61 -8.60
N THR A 56 -6.30 1.95 -9.75
CA THR A 56 -6.27 3.32 -10.25
C THR A 56 -7.06 4.27 -9.35
N LYS A 57 -8.21 3.83 -8.82
CA LYS A 57 -9.07 4.69 -8.00
C LYS A 57 -8.56 4.87 -6.57
N GLN A 58 -8.03 3.81 -5.96
CA GLN A 58 -7.75 3.76 -4.53
C GLN A 58 -6.26 3.79 -4.19
N LEU A 59 -5.41 3.12 -4.99
CA LEU A 59 -3.98 3.01 -4.70
C LEU A 59 -3.14 4.10 -5.37
N LEU A 60 -3.53 4.58 -6.55
CA LEU A 60 -2.81 5.67 -7.21
C LEU A 60 -3.14 7.02 -6.56
N SER A 61 -2.11 7.83 -6.30
CA SER A 61 -2.28 9.15 -5.70
C SER A 61 -3.12 10.08 -6.60
N SER A 62 -3.82 11.03 -5.98
CA SER A 62 -4.56 12.05 -6.73
C SER A 62 -3.65 12.85 -7.67
N THR A 63 -2.43 13.17 -7.20
CA THR A 63 -1.42 13.90 -7.97
C THR A 63 -0.96 13.13 -9.20
N THR A 64 -0.62 11.84 -9.07
CA THR A 64 -0.20 11.03 -10.23
C THR A 64 -1.33 10.90 -11.26
N ARG A 65 -2.58 10.72 -10.82
CA ARG A 65 -3.72 10.69 -11.76
C ARG A 65 -3.90 11.99 -12.52
N ALA A 66 -3.78 13.13 -11.83
CA ALA A 66 -3.88 14.44 -12.46
C ALA A 66 -2.80 14.62 -13.52
N GLU A 67 -1.54 14.27 -13.22
CA GLU A 67 -0.44 14.37 -14.18
C GLU A 67 -0.62 13.46 -15.41
N PHE A 68 -1.17 12.26 -15.24
CA PHE A 68 -1.51 11.39 -16.37
C PHE A 68 -2.60 12.04 -17.24
N ALA A 69 -3.66 12.56 -16.61
CA ALA A 69 -4.74 13.25 -17.32
C ALA A 69 -4.27 14.51 -18.05
N GLU A 70 -3.41 15.32 -17.44
CA GLU A 70 -2.79 16.51 -18.05
C GLU A 70 -1.95 16.18 -19.29
N ARG A 71 -1.37 14.97 -19.33
CA ARG A 71 -0.63 14.46 -20.48
C ARG A 71 -1.50 13.75 -21.52
N GLY A 72 -2.81 13.65 -21.29
CA GLY A 72 -3.74 12.91 -22.14
C GLY A 72 -3.54 11.39 -22.08
N ILE A 73 -2.96 10.87 -20.99
CA ILE A 73 -2.66 9.45 -20.79
C ILE A 73 -3.69 8.87 -19.81
N ASP A 74 -4.22 7.67 -20.10
CA ASP A 74 -5.07 6.95 -19.15
C ASP A 74 -4.26 6.60 -17.88
N PRO A 75 -4.67 7.01 -16.67
CA PRO A 75 -4.02 6.60 -15.43
C PRO A 75 -3.91 5.07 -15.26
N GLY A 76 -4.81 4.33 -15.92
CA GLY A 76 -4.73 2.89 -16.02
C GLY A 76 -3.47 2.35 -16.71
N GLU A 77 -2.77 3.15 -17.53
CA GLU A 77 -1.48 2.75 -18.10
C GLU A 77 -0.41 2.53 -17.02
N ALA A 78 -0.52 3.20 -15.87
CA ALA A 78 0.34 2.94 -14.72
C ALA A 78 0.19 1.49 -14.25
N PHE A 79 -1.06 0.99 -14.16
CA PHE A 79 -1.33 -0.39 -13.80
C PHE A 79 -0.72 -1.35 -14.82
N ASP A 80 -0.93 -1.09 -16.12
CA ASP A 80 -0.41 -1.97 -17.19
C ASP A 80 1.12 -2.00 -17.19
N MET A 81 1.78 -0.86 -16.94
CA MET A 81 3.23 -0.79 -16.79
C MET A 81 3.72 -1.62 -15.60
N LEU A 82 3.09 -1.47 -14.44
CA LEU A 82 3.46 -2.19 -13.23
C LEU A 82 3.21 -3.69 -13.35
N LYS A 83 2.13 -4.10 -14.01
CA LYS A 83 1.84 -5.51 -14.33
C LYS A 83 2.93 -6.11 -15.23
N ARG A 84 3.38 -5.39 -16.27
CA ARG A 84 4.51 -5.82 -17.12
C ARG A 84 5.81 -5.94 -16.32
N ARG A 85 6.01 -5.07 -15.32
CA ARG A 85 7.20 -5.00 -14.46
C ARG A 85 7.01 -5.66 -13.09
N ARG A 86 6.10 -6.64 -12.99
CA ARG A 86 5.77 -7.30 -11.70
C ARG A 86 6.99 -7.90 -10.99
N GLN A 87 7.98 -8.37 -11.73
CA GLN A 87 9.19 -8.97 -11.15
C GLN A 87 10.07 -7.90 -10.49
N ASP A 88 10.17 -6.72 -11.09
CA ASP A 88 10.88 -5.57 -10.53
C ASP A 88 10.20 -5.08 -9.25
N LEU A 89 8.87 -4.98 -9.27
CA LEU A 89 8.07 -4.65 -8.08
C LEU A 89 8.33 -5.64 -6.95
N ARG A 90 8.27 -6.95 -7.23
CA ARG A 90 8.54 -7.99 -6.23
C ARG A 90 9.93 -7.86 -5.66
N ARG A 91 10.95 -7.60 -6.49
CA ARG A 91 12.34 -7.41 -6.03
C ARG A 91 12.45 -6.23 -5.07
N LEU A 92 11.89 -5.07 -5.43
CA LEU A 92 11.89 -3.90 -4.56
C LEU A 92 11.18 -4.22 -3.23
N PHE A 93 9.99 -4.81 -3.28
CA PHE A 93 9.19 -5.08 -2.09
C PHE A 93 9.78 -6.18 -1.20
N SER A 94 10.49 -7.16 -1.77
CA SER A 94 11.26 -8.14 -1.01
C SER A 94 12.44 -7.52 -0.26
N ALA A 95 12.96 -6.36 -0.71
CA ALA A 95 13.98 -5.61 0.01
C ALA A 95 13.41 -4.69 1.11
N MET A 96 12.08 -4.54 1.19
CA MET A 96 11.39 -3.76 2.23
C MET A 96 10.12 -4.48 2.76
N PRO A 97 10.21 -5.74 3.23
CA PRO A 97 9.05 -6.61 3.46
C PRO A 97 8.05 -6.11 4.52
N VAL A 98 8.48 -5.23 5.42
CA VAL A 98 7.60 -4.61 6.44
C VAL A 98 7.44 -3.10 6.20
N GLY A 99 7.66 -2.66 4.95
CA GLY A 99 7.52 -1.26 4.54
C GLY A 99 8.54 -0.34 5.21
N GLU A 100 8.03 0.77 5.73
CA GLU A 100 8.77 1.80 6.46
C GLU A 100 9.44 1.30 7.75
N PHE A 101 8.99 0.16 8.29
CA PHE A 101 9.57 -0.43 9.50
C PHE A 101 10.71 -1.42 9.20
N THR A 102 11.10 -1.58 7.94
CA THR A 102 12.15 -2.53 7.57
C THR A 102 13.51 -1.96 7.99
N PRO A 103 14.36 -2.71 8.74
CA PRO A 103 15.71 -2.27 9.04
C PRO A 103 16.50 -1.96 7.76
N GLY A 104 17.14 -0.80 7.71
CA GLY A 104 17.89 -0.32 6.53
C GLY A 104 17.03 0.36 5.45
N VAL A 105 15.70 0.42 5.61
CA VAL A 105 14.85 1.28 4.79
C VAL A 105 14.80 2.67 5.40
N LEU A 106 15.02 3.68 4.56
CA LEU A 106 14.91 5.08 4.93
C LEU A 106 13.62 5.65 4.35
N MET A 107 12.81 6.28 5.21
CA MET A 107 11.66 7.07 4.82
C MET A 107 11.99 8.55 4.94
N THR A 108 12.07 9.26 3.81
CA THR A 108 12.47 10.67 3.78
C THR A 108 11.37 11.55 3.18
N PRO A 109 11.05 12.71 3.76
CA PRO A 109 10.11 13.64 3.14
C PRO A 109 10.75 14.27 1.89
N VAL A 110 10.03 14.25 0.77
CA VAL A 110 10.50 14.85 -0.51
C VAL A 110 9.63 16.03 -0.96
N ALA A 111 8.38 16.08 -0.50
CA ALA A 111 7.47 17.19 -0.69
C ALA A 111 6.36 17.17 0.38
N ARG A 112 5.41 18.09 0.30
CA ARG A 112 4.26 18.14 1.23
C ARG A 112 3.47 16.83 1.16
N ASN A 113 3.43 16.11 2.28
CA ASN A 113 2.79 14.80 2.39
C ASN A 113 3.33 13.72 1.42
N VAL A 114 4.51 13.93 0.84
CA VAL A 114 5.16 12.96 -0.04
C VAL A 114 6.42 12.45 0.63
N PHE A 115 6.53 11.13 0.71
CA PHE A 115 7.64 10.44 1.35
C PHE A 115 8.26 9.45 0.39
N ARG A 116 9.58 9.38 0.40
CA ARG A 116 10.36 8.41 -0.34
C ARG A 116 10.79 7.29 0.60
N LEU A 117 10.41 6.07 0.28
CA LEU A 117 10.94 4.87 0.89
C LEU A 117 12.05 4.32 0.01
N SER A 118 13.28 4.40 0.47
CA SER A 118 14.47 3.89 -0.21
C SER A 118 15.09 2.76 0.58
N THR A 119 15.59 1.75 -0.11
CA THR A 119 16.39 0.66 0.46
C THR A 119 17.82 0.77 -0.05
N GLU A 120 18.79 0.36 0.77
CA GLU A 120 20.16 0.07 0.30
C GLU A 120 20.12 -1.22 -0.54
N GLY A 121 19.50 -1.12 -1.72
CA GLY A 121 19.23 -2.23 -2.60
C GLY A 121 20.43 -2.58 -3.48
N ASP A 122 20.36 -3.78 -4.06
CA ASP A 122 21.28 -4.25 -5.10
C ASP A 122 21.37 -3.23 -6.25
N PRO A 123 22.58 -2.81 -6.67
CA PRO A 123 22.77 -1.83 -7.76
C PRO A 123 22.21 -2.28 -9.11
N THR A 124 21.86 -3.55 -9.27
CA THR A 124 21.19 -4.10 -10.45
C THR A 124 19.66 -3.94 -10.39
N MET A 125 19.10 -3.50 -9.26
CA MET A 125 17.66 -3.26 -9.17
C MET A 125 17.25 -2.10 -10.05
N PRO A 126 16.21 -2.27 -10.88
CA PRO A 126 15.75 -1.21 -11.76
C PRO A 126 14.97 -0.12 -11.01
N TRP A 127 14.51 -0.41 -9.79
CA TRP A 127 13.98 0.54 -8.84
C TRP A 127 14.62 0.34 -7.47
N THR A 128 15.00 1.44 -6.83
CA THR A 128 15.65 1.49 -5.51
C THR A 128 14.77 2.18 -4.47
N PHE A 129 13.74 2.90 -4.92
CA PHE A 129 12.79 3.58 -4.05
C PHE A 129 11.37 3.59 -4.60
N MET A 130 10.43 3.81 -3.68
CA MET A 130 9.03 4.13 -3.95
C MET A 130 8.67 5.44 -3.25
N ASP A 131 8.09 6.37 -4.01
CA ASP A 131 7.47 7.57 -3.47
C ASP A 131 6.00 7.27 -3.17
N VAL A 132 5.55 7.70 -1.99
CA VAL A 132 4.17 7.59 -1.51
C VAL A 132 3.64 8.97 -1.15
N VAL A 133 2.33 9.16 -1.31
CA VAL A 133 1.61 10.34 -0.83
C VAL A 133 0.67 9.93 0.28
N TYR A 134 0.68 10.67 1.38
CA TYR A 134 -0.31 10.51 2.45
C TYR A 134 -1.53 11.40 2.18
N GLU A 135 -2.67 10.79 1.85
CA GLU A 135 -3.90 11.48 1.47
C GLU A 135 -5.11 10.88 2.21
N LYS A 136 -5.84 11.72 2.97
CA LYS A 136 -7.08 11.33 3.67
C LYS A 136 -6.93 10.14 4.63
N GLY A 137 -5.81 10.05 5.33
CA GLY A 137 -5.55 8.97 6.29
C GLY A 137 -4.88 7.73 5.67
N GLU A 138 -4.70 7.70 4.35
CA GLU A 138 -4.24 6.54 3.61
C GLU A 138 -2.97 6.86 2.81
N TYR A 139 -2.05 5.90 2.72
CA TYR A 139 -0.92 5.98 1.78
C TYR A 139 -1.35 5.59 0.37
N ARG A 140 -0.89 6.37 -0.60
CA ARG A 140 -1.11 6.15 -2.03
C ARG A 140 0.21 6.17 -2.78
N LEU A 141 0.27 5.43 -3.88
CA LEU A 141 1.43 5.39 -4.75
C LEU A 141 1.59 6.73 -5.48
N ARG A 142 2.76 7.36 -5.29
CA ARG A 142 3.21 8.46 -6.16
C ARG A 142 3.89 7.88 -7.38
N TRP A 143 5.05 7.24 -7.19
CA TRP A 143 5.80 6.61 -8.27
C TRP A 143 6.96 5.73 -7.76
N PHE A 144 7.67 5.08 -8.67
CA PHE A 144 8.91 4.34 -8.41
C PHE A 144 10.08 5.01 -9.11
N GLY A 145 11.28 4.90 -8.54
CA GLY A 145 12.48 5.41 -9.18
C GLY A 145 13.75 4.70 -8.75
N ARG A 146 14.87 5.24 -9.23
CA ARG A 146 16.22 4.71 -9.01
C ARG A 146 17.11 5.76 -8.38
#